data_AF-A0A662KC17-F1
#
_entry.id   AF-A0A662KC17-F1
#
_cell.length_a   1.000
_cell.length_b   1.000
_cell.length_c   1.000
_cell.angle_alpha   90.00
_cell.angle_beta   90.00
_cell.angle_gamma   90.00
#
_symmetry.space_group_name_H-M   'P 1'
#
loop_
_entity.id
_entity.type
_entity.pdbx_description
1 polymer ?
#
loop_
_entity_poly.entity_id
_entity_poly.type
_entity_poly.pdbx_seq_one_letter_code
_entity_poly.pdbx_strand_id
1 'polypeptide(L)'
;MDRKVGLIPLLIFAGVIGRLTLGESLPPSPDIFLNLNGVIQPLFMMDLFFLVAVISMLSGYFMDKRWTSILIPLTVMSITDLVIGNNLIFLFTWSGFAMIALLSYRLKSKGMFCMQRKSWIFGMGMASVLMYDIWTNFGCWLLWYPHTIKGLILCYTLAIPFTLWHLLSTGLAITFVILPVLYIKEHGISSKLVRSLSVPKESINL
;
A
#
# COMPACT_ATOMS: atom_id res chain seq x y z
N MET A 1 15.20 4.71 23.01
CA MET A 1 14.20 3.90 22.28
C MET A 1 14.42 4.14 20.79
N ASP A 2 14.80 3.12 20.03
CA ASP A 2 15.07 3.26 18.60
C ASP A 2 13.85 3.88 17.92
N ARG A 3 14.03 5.02 17.23
CA ARG A 3 12.94 5.74 16.55
C ARG A 3 12.08 4.85 15.64
N LYS A 4 12.63 3.72 15.18
CA LYS A 4 11.96 2.73 14.33
C LYS A 4 10.98 1.83 15.09
N VAL A 5 11.19 1.57 16.38
CA VAL A 5 10.28 0.77 17.21
C VAL A 5 8.97 1.52 17.43
N GLY A 6 8.99 2.85 17.53
CA GLY A 6 7.80 3.69 17.62
C GLY A 6 6.95 3.75 16.34
N LEU A 7 7.54 3.45 15.17
CA LEU A 7 6.81 3.47 13.89
C LEU A 7 5.87 2.27 13.71
N ILE A 8 6.18 1.14 14.34
CA ILE A 8 5.37 -0.09 14.26
C ILE A 8 3.96 0.16 14.82
N PRO A 9 3.78 0.55 16.10
CA PRO A 9 2.45 0.80 16.65
C PRO A 9 1.75 1.96 15.94
N LEU A 10 2.49 2.97 15.45
CA LEU A 10 1.92 4.07 14.69
C LEU A 10 1.27 3.60 13.37
N LEU A 11 1.99 2.78 12.58
CA LEU A 11 1.46 2.25 11.31
C LEU A 11 0.28 1.31 11.54
N ILE A 12 0.33 0.48 12.59
CA ILE A 12 -0.79 -0.40 12.94
C ILE A 12 -2.00 0.42 13.36
N PHE A 13 -1.83 1.39 14.25
CA PHE A 13 -2.90 2.26 14.71
C PHE A 13 -3.53 3.05 13.56
N ALA A 14 -2.71 3.68 12.72
CA ALA A 14 -3.19 4.42 11.55
C ALA A 14 -3.96 3.53 10.57
N GLY A 15 -3.48 2.30 10.32
CA GLY A 15 -4.16 1.33 9.46
C GLY A 15 -5.49 0.85 10.04
N VAL A 16 -5.52 0.51 11.33
CA VAL A 16 -6.73 0.01 12.00
C VAL A 16 -7.79 1.11 12.10
N ILE A 17 -7.44 2.26 12.65
CA ILE A 17 -8.37 3.38 12.81
C ILE A 17 -8.83 3.88 11.44
N GLY A 18 -7.92 4.05 10.49
CA GLY A 18 -8.26 4.47 9.14
C GLY A 18 -9.26 3.52 8.49
N ARG A 19 -9.05 2.20 8.60
CA ARG A 19 -9.94 1.22 7.97
C ARG A 19 -11.33 1.19 8.62
N LEU A 20 -11.42 1.36 9.93
CA LEU A 20 -12.68 1.32 10.66
C LEU A 20 -13.49 2.62 10.56
N THR A 21 -12.83 3.78 10.48
CA THR A 21 -13.52 5.09 10.53
C THR A 21 -13.74 5.71 9.16
N LEU A 22 -12.76 5.60 8.26
CA LEU A 22 -12.88 6.23 6.93
C LEU A 22 -13.90 5.51 6.05
N GLY A 23 -14.20 4.24 6.34
CA GLY A 23 -15.10 3.42 5.52
C GLY A 23 -16.51 3.98 5.52
N GLU A 24 -16.97 4.45 6.68
CA GLU A 24 -18.27 5.10 6.85
C GLU A 24 -18.31 6.53 6.30
N SER A 25 -17.14 7.13 6.08
CA SER A 25 -17.01 8.53 5.63
C SER A 25 -16.80 8.66 4.12
N LEU A 26 -16.73 7.55 3.38
CA LEU A 26 -16.53 7.60 1.94
C LEU A 26 -17.79 8.13 1.22
N PRO A 27 -17.64 9.04 0.24
CA PRO A 27 -18.77 9.44 -0.59
C PRO A 27 -19.29 8.23 -1.40
N PRO A 28 -20.56 8.27 -1.86
CA PRO A 28 -21.05 7.25 -2.77
C PRO A 28 -20.22 7.23 -4.06
N SER A 29 -20.04 6.04 -4.65
CA SER A 29 -19.35 5.88 -5.92
C SER A 29 -20.09 6.66 -7.03
N PRO A 30 -19.37 7.37 -7.93
CA PRO A 30 -19.99 7.99 -9.08
C PRO A 30 -20.78 6.99 -9.94
N ASP A 31 -21.93 7.40 -10.46
CA ASP A 31 -22.83 6.61 -11.31
C ASP A 31 -22.29 6.44 -12.75
N ILE A 32 -21.04 5.98 -12.87
CA ILE A 32 -20.40 5.68 -14.14
C ILE A 32 -20.32 4.16 -14.25
N PHE A 33 -21.04 3.61 -15.23
CA PHE A 33 -21.16 2.18 -15.42
C PHE A 33 -20.42 1.70 -16.67
N LEU A 34 -19.88 0.49 -16.58
CA LEU A 34 -19.31 -0.25 -17.70
C LEU A 34 -20.11 -1.52 -17.95
N ASN A 35 -20.38 -1.81 -19.22
CA ASN A 35 -20.93 -3.09 -19.64
C ASN A 35 -19.79 -4.01 -20.04
N LEU A 36 -19.59 -5.07 -19.27
CA LEU A 36 -18.59 -6.10 -19.51
C LEU A 36 -19.28 -7.44 -19.68
N ASN A 37 -19.26 -7.97 -20.92
CA ASN A 37 -19.87 -9.26 -21.26
C ASN A 37 -21.36 -9.37 -20.87
N GLY A 38 -22.12 -8.28 -21.04
CA GLY A 38 -23.55 -8.22 -20.67
C GLY A 38 -23.81 -7.91 -19.19
N VAL A 39 -22.77 -7.81 -18.36
CA VAL A 39 -22.87 -7.45 -16.94
C VAL A 39 -22.57 -5.96 -16.79
N ILE A 40 -23.53 -5.21 -16.24
CA ILE A 40 -23.35 -3.78 -15.92
C ILE A 40 -22.76 -3.67 -14.53
N GLN A 41 -21.61 -3.00 -14.42
CA GLN A 41 -20.90 -2.81 -13.16
C GLN A 41 -20.48 -1.34 -12.99
N PRO A 42 -20.42 -0.83 -11.76
CA PRO A 42 -19.85 0.50 -11.52
C PRO A 42 -18.36 0.47 -11.86
N LEU A 43 -17.89 1.51 -12.57
CA LEU A 43 -16.47 1.68 -12.90
C LEU A 43 -15.65 1.95 -11.64
N PHE A 44 -16.20 2.71 -10.70
CA PHE A 44 -15.54 3.09 -9.47
C PHE A 44 -16.14 2.35 -8.29
N MET A 45 -15.29 1.72 -7.48
CA MET A 45 -15.67 1.12 -6.22
C MET A 45 -15.10 2.00 -5.12
N MET A 46 -15.93 2.55 -4.23
CA MET A 46 -15.41 3.36 -3.12
C MET A 46 -14.99 2.44 -1.99
N ASP A 47 -13.75 1.96 -2.05
CA ASP A 47 -13.14 1.15 -1.00
C ASP A 47 -11.89 1.79 -0.39
N LEU A 48 -11.40 1.18 0.69
CA LEU A 48 -10.20 1.58 1.41
C LEU A 48 -8.98 0.73 1.07
N PHE A 49 -8.93 0.13 -0.13
CA PHE A 49 -7.78 -0.68 -0.54
C PHE A 49 -6.46 0.10 -0.43
N PHE A 50 -6.46 1.34 -0.95
CA PHE A 50 -5.27 2.19 -0.99
C PHE A 50 -4.68 2.43 0.41
N LEU A 51 -5.50 2.47 1.45
CA LEU A 51 -5.05 2.67 2.83
C LEU A 51 -4.11 1.53 3.26
N VAL A 52 -4.57 0.28 3.11
CA VAL A 52 -3.78 -0.89 3.51
C VAL A 52 -2.60 -1.09 2.55
N ALA A 53 -2.74 -0.76 1.27
CA ALA A 53 -1.65 -0.75 0.31
C ALA A 53 -0.53 0.23 0.74
N VAL A 54 -0.88 1.46 1.14
CA VAL A 54 0.07 2.45 1.66
C VAL A 54 0.74 1.95 2.94
N ILE A 55 -0.02 1.42 3.90
CA ILE A 55 0.57 0.85 5.13
C ILE A 55 1.54 -0.27 4.80
N SER A 56 1.22 -1.12 3.83
CA SER A 56 2.09 -2.19 3.35
C SER A 56 3.36 -1.65 2.69
N MET A 57 3.25 -0.61 1.85
CA MET A 57 4.40 0.00 1.21
C MET A 57 5.32 0.70 2.22
N LEU A 58 4.73 1.45 3.15
CA LEU A 58 5.46 2.15 4.22
C LEU A 58 6.10 1.18 5.21
N SER A 59 5.44 0.07 5.55
CA SER A 59 6.03 -0.96 6.41
C SER A 59 7.27 -1.58 5.74
N GLY A 60 7.20 -1.89 4.43
CA GLY A 60 8.35 -2.34 3.65
C GLY A 60 9.49 -1.33 3.62
N TYR A 61 9.16 -0.04 3.54
CA TYR A 61 10.16 1.03 3.48
C TYR A 61 10.86 1.31 4.82
N PHE A 62 10.11 1.38 5.92
CA PHE A 62 10.65 1.78 7.21
C PHE A 62 11.32 0.65 7.98
N MET A 63 10.88 -0.59 7.78
CA MET A 63 11.38 -1.72 8.55
C MET A 63 12.75 -2.21 8.05
N ASP A 64 13.58 -2.63 9.00
CA ASP A 64 14.89 -3.21 8.69
C ASP A 64 14.83 -4.73 8.50
N LYS A 65 13.84 -5.39 9.11
CA LYS A 65 13.64 -6.84 8.99
C LYS A 65 12.47 -7.14 8.06
N ARG A 66 12.67 -8.08 7.14
CA ARG A 66 11.63 -8.59 6.23
C ARG A 66 10.37 -9.08 6.98
N TRP A 67 10.55 -9.76 8.10
CA TRP A 67 9.41 -10.31 8.85
C TRP A 67 8.55 -9.22 9.48
N THR A 68 9.17 -8.18 10.04
CA THR A 68 8.41 -7.07 10.64
C THR A 68 7.68 -6.22 9.59
N SER A 69 8.23 -6.10 8.36
CA SER A 69 7.52 -5.39 7.28
C SER A 69 6.22 -6.11 6.87
N ILE A 70 6.23 -7.44 6.87
CA ILE A 70 5.07 -8.26 6.51
C ILE A 70 4.06 -8.32 7.67
N LEU A 71 4.54 -8.42 8.92
CA LEU A 71 3.64 -8.53 10.07
C LEU A 71 2.75 -7.30 10.25
N ILE A 72 3.24 -6.08 9.97
CA ILE A 72 2.46 -4.85 10.14
C ILE A 72 1.12 -4.88 9.38
N PRO A 73 1.08 -5.03 8.04
CA PRO A 73 -0.19 -5.07 7.31
C PRO A 73 -1.02 -6.30 7.67
N LEU A 74 -0.40 -7.44 8.00
CA LEU A 74 -1.15 -8.61 8.48
C LEU A 74 -1.84 -8.34 9.81
N THR A 75 -1.20 -7.65 10.75
CA THR A 75 -1.79 -7.24 12.03
C THR A 75 -2.94 -6.26 11.82
N VAL A 76 -2.79 -5.30 10.90
CA VAL A 76 -3.88 -4.38 10.53
C VAL A 76 -5.08 -5.16 10.01
N MET A 77 -4.87 -6.03 9.01
CA MET A 77 -5.93 -6.85 8.42
C MET A 77 -6.60 -7.76 9.44
N SER A 78 -5.81 -8.47 10.26
CA SER A 78 -6.36 -9.38 11.27
C SER A 78 -7.19 -8.66 12.33
N ILE A 79 -6.75 -7.51 12.86
CA ILE A 79 -7.55 -6.74 13.82
C ILE A 79 -8.85 -6.25 13.18
N THR A 80 -8.77 -5.70 11.97
CA THR A 80 -9.91 -5.06 11.33
C THR A 80 -10.92 -6.07 10.78
N ASP A 81 -10.47 -7.22 10.28
CA ASP A 81 -11.35 -8.32 9.83
C ASP A 81 -12.05 -9.03 11.00
N LEU A 82 -11.48 -9.01 12.21
CA LEU A 82 -12.19 -9.49 13.41
C LEU A 82 -13.38 -8.60 13.77
N VAL A 83 -13.34 -7.30 13.40
CA VAL A 83 -14.41 -6.33 13.67
C VAL A 83 -15.42 -6.30 12.52
N ILE A 84 -14.96 -6.27 11.27
CA ILE A 84 -15.81 -6.15 10.08
C ILE A 84 -16.39 -7.51 9.65
N GLY A 85 -15.68 -8.61 9.94
CA GLY A 85 -15.94 -9.93 9.39
C GLY A 85 -15.22 -10.16 8.05
N ASN A 86 -14.85 -11.41 7.77
CA ASN A 86 -14.25 -11.80 6.50
C ASN A 86 -14.60 -13.26 6.14
N ASN A 87 -14.49 -13.58 4.85
CA ASN A 87 -14.68 -14.92 4.29
C ASN A 87 -13.32 -15.55 3.94
N LEU A 88 -13.32 -16.80 3.42
CA LEU A 88 -12.11 -17.53 3.02
C LEU A 88 -11.16 -16.79 2.06
N ILE A 89 -11.65 -15.76 1.37
CA ILE A 89 -10.84 -14.86 0.55
C ILE A 89 -9.75 -14.11 1.36
N PHE A 90 -9.87 -14.06 2.70
CA PHE A 90 -8.87 -13.47 3.59
C PHE A 90 -7.47 -14.06 3.34
N LEU A 91 -7.37 -15.35 3.00
CA LEU A 91 -6.10 -16.01 2.69
C LEU A 91 -5.37 -15.33 1.52
N PHE A 92 -6.12 -14.88 0.50
CA PHE A 92 -5.57 -14.22 -0.69
C PHE A 92 -5.32 -12.73 -0.45
N THR A 93 -6.24 -12.05 0.24
CA THR A 93 -6.08 -10.62 0.52
C THR A 93 -4.93 -10.35 1.50
N TRP A 94 -4.81 -11.14 2.57
CA TRP A 94 -3.73 -11.00 3.55
C TRP A 94 -2.37 -11.31 2.94
N SER A 95 -2.26 -12.40 2.17
CA SER A 95 -1.03 -12.75 1.46
C SER A 95 -0.70 -11.72 0.38
N GLY A 96 -1.69 -11.17 -0.32
CA GLY A 96 -1.49 -10.08 -1.27
C GLY A 96 -0.85 -8.85 -0.63
N PHE A 97 -1.38 -8.36 0.51
CA PHE A 97 -0.79 -7.23 1.21
C PHE A 97 0.62 -7.53 1.76
N ALA A 98 0.84 -8.76 2.24
CA ALA A 98 2.17 -9.22 2.61
C ALA A 98 3.16 -9.17 1.42
N MET A 99 2.71 -9.51 0.21
CA MET A 99 3.54 -9.43 -1.00
C MET A 99 3.86 -7.98 -1.39
N ILE A 100 2.90 -7.04 -1.25
CA ILE A 100 3.15 -5.60 -1.45
C ILE A 100 4.24 -5.12 -0.50
N ALA A 101 4.12 -5.42 0.80
CA ALA A 101 5.11 -5.03 1.80
C ALA A 101 6.50 -5.63 1.50
N LEU A 102 6.54 -6.89 1.04
CA LEU A 102 7.77 -7.56 0.68
C LEU A 102 8.44 -6.93 -0.55
N LEU A 103 7.67 -6.54 -1.56
CA LEU A 103 8.19 -5.83 -2.74
C LEU A 103 8.79 -4.48 -2.35
N SER A 104 8.10 -3.70 -1.51
CA SER A 104 8.61 -2.43 -1.00
C SER A 104 9.87 -2.61 -0.16
N TYR A 105 9.94 -3.64 0.68
CA TYR A 105 11.16 -4.01 1.42
C TYR A 105 12.33 -4.33 0.49
N ARG A 106 12.09 -5.13 -0.57
CA ARG A 106 13.13 -5.45 -1.56
C ARG A 106 13.61 -4.22 -2.30
N LEU A 107 12.71 -3.29 -2.64
CA LEU A 107 13.06 -2.03 -3.28
C LEU A 107 13.95 -1.17 -2.39
N LYS A 108 13.61 -1.07 -1.09
CA LYS A 108 14.41 -0.41 -0.07
C LYS A 108 15.79 -1.07 0.11
N SER A 109 15.85 -2.40 0.19
CA SER A 109 17.10 -3.14 0.35
C SER A 109 18.08 -2.94 -0.81
N LYS A 110 17.59 -2.61 -2.00
CA LYS A 110 18.40 -2.27 -3.18
C LYS A 110 18.78 -0.79 -3.26
N GLY A 111 18.43 0.03 -2.25
CA GLY A 111 18.67 1.48 -2.27
C GLY A 111 17.83 2.22 -3.32
N MET A 112 16.75 1.60 -3.83
CA MET A 112 15.95 2.15 -4.92
C MET A 112 14.70 2.89 -4.42
N PHE A 113 14.41 2.83 -3.12
CA PHE A 113 13.30 3.56 -2.49
C PHE A 113 13.80 4.93 -1.98
N CYS A 114 14.07 5.84 -2.90
CA CYS A 114 14.51 7.21 -2.60
C CYS A 114 13.87 8.25 -3.52
N MET A 115 13.87 9.53 -3.12
CA MET A 115 13.17 10.59 -3.85
C MET A 115 13.74 10.81 -5.25
N GLN A 116 15.05 10.59 -5.44
CA GLN A 116 15.71 10.63 -6.76
C GLN A 116 15.14 9.59 -7.73
N ARG A 117 14.49 8.53 -7.21
CA ARG A 117 13.89 7.43 -7.97
C ARG A 117 12.37 7.38 -7.82
N LYS A 118 11.71 8.53 -7.65
CA LYS A 118 10.24 8.62 -7.53
C LYS A 118 9.47 7.86 -8.63
N SER A 119 9.94 7.87 -9.87
CA SER A 119 9.31 7.12 -10.97
C SER A 119 9.38 5.61 -10.77
N TRP A 120 10.47 5.11 -10.18
CA TRP A 120 10.58 3.69 -9.82
C TRP A 120 9.65 3.31 -8.68
N ILE A 121 9.50 4.18 -7.68
CA ILE A 121 8.56 3.97 -6.58
C ILE A 121 7.13 3.90 -7.12
N PHE A 122 6.76 4.84 -8.00
CA PHE A 122 5.45 4.86 -8.64
C PHE A 122 5.22 3.60 -9.48
N GLY A 123 6.14 3.27 -10.39
CA GLY A 123 6.03 2.07 -11.24
C GLY A 123 5.97 0.77 -10.44
N MET A 124 6.78 0.64 -9.39
CA MET A 124 6.74 -0.54 -8.51
C MET A 124 5.47 -0.60 -7.66
N GLY A 125 4.93 0.54 -7.24
CA GLY A 125 3.64 0.61 -6.56
C GLY A 125 2.53 0.10 -7.47
N MET A 126 2.47 0.59 -8.72
CA MET A 126 1.50 0.11 -9.71
C MET A 126 1.67 -1.40 -9.99
N ALA A 127 2.90 -1.87 -10.18
CA ALA A 127 3.19 -3.28 -10.38
C ALA A 127 2.78 -4.15 -9.17
N SER A 128 2.95 -3.64 -7.94
CA SER A 128 2.55 -4.37 -6.73
C SER A 128 1.03 -4.49 -6.58
N VAL A 129 0.28 -3.49 -7.04
CA VAL A 129 -1.19 -3.51 -7.07
C VAL A 129 -1.70 -4.47 -8.13
N LEU A 130 -1.15 -4.42 -9.35
CA LEU A 130 -1.49 -5.39 -10.40
C LEU A 130 -1.25 -6.83 -9.95
N MET A 131 -0.11 -7.07 -9.29
CA MET A 131 0.19 -8.38 -8.73
C MET A 131 -0.81 -8.78 -7.62
N TYR A 132 -1.21 -7.85 -6.75
CA TYR A 132 -2.25 -8.07 -5.75
C TYR A 132 -3.59 -8.45 -6.39
N ASP A 133 -4.03 -7.71 -7.41
CA ASP A 133 -5.32 -7.92 -8.07
C ASP A 133 -5.34 -9.24 -8.84
N ILE A 134 -4.25 -9.57 -9.54
CA ILE A 134 -4.12 -10.87 -10.21
C ILE A 134 -4.19 -12.02 -9.19
N TRP A 135 -3.52 -11.87 -8.05
CA TRP A 135 -3.47 -12.89 -7.01
C TRP A 135 -4.80 -13.06 -6.27
N THR A 136 -5.45 -11.96 -5.91
CA THR A 136 -6.75 -12.01 -5.22
C THR A 136 -7.86 -12.47 -6.14
N ASN A 137 -7.84 -12.07 -7.41
CA ASN A 137 -8.81 -12.55 -8.38
C ASN A 137 -8.63 -14.03 -8.72
N PHE A 138 -7.40 -14.55 -8.67
CA PHE A 138 -7.16 -15.99 -8.71
C PHE A 138 -7.83 -16.70 -7.53
N GLY A 139 -7.78 -16.10 -6.33
CA GLY A 139 -8.52 -16.57 -5.17
C GLY A 139 -10.03 -16.54 -5.36
N CYS A 140 -10.58 -15.47 -5.92
CA CYS A 140 -12.01 -15.37 -6.25
C CYS A 140 -12.43 -16.48 -7.23
N TRP A 141 -11.63 -16.73 -8.27
CA TRP A 141 -11.89 -17.80 -9.22
C TRP A 141 -11.91 -19.17 -8.54
N LEU A 142 -10.93 -19.44 -7.66
CA LEU A 142 -10.83 -20.71 -6.96
C LEU A 142 -12.03 -20.95 -6.03
N LEU A 143 -12.52 -19.90 -5.37
CA LEU A 143 -13.58 -19.99 -4.36
C LEU A 143 -15.00 -19.95 -4.92
N TRP A 144 -15.26 -19.17 -5.98
CA TRP A 144 -16.62 -18.79 -6.37
C TRP A 144 -16.99 -19.10 -7.82
N TYR A 145 -16.01 -19.34 -8.70
CA TYR A 145 -16.29 -19.54 -10.13
C TYR A 145 -16.14 -21.01 -10.54
N PRO A 146 -16.85 -21.44 -11.59
CA PRO A 146 -16.60 -22.75 -12.18
C PRO A 146 -15.15 -22.87 -12.64
N HIS A 147 -14.49 -23.98 -12.31
CA HIS A 147 -13.10 -24.28 -12.67
C HIS A 147 -12.96 -24.69 -14.14
N THR A 148 -13.40 -23.81 -15.03
CA THR A 148 -13.31 -23.92 -16.49
C THR A 148 -12.62 -22.68 -17.05
N ILE A 149 -12.08 -22.78 -18.27
CA ILE A 149 -11.44 -21.65 -18.96
C ILE A 149 -12.41 -20.46 -19.10
N LYS A 150 -13.69 -20.74 -19.40
CA LYS A 150 -14.73 -19.70 -19.48
C LYS A 150 -14.97 -19.02 -18.13
N GLY A 151 -15.02 -19.79 -17.06
CA GLY A 151 -15.15 -19.24 -15.69
C GLY A 151 -13.96 -18.37 -15.29
N LEU A 152 -12.74 -18.77 -15.67
CA LEU A 152 -11.53 -17.99 -15.45
C LEU A 152 -11.57 -16.66 -16.21
N ILE A 153 -11.86 -16.69 -17.52
CA ILE A 153 -11.97 -15.48 -18.35
C ILE A 153 -13.04 -14.54 -17.80
N LEU A 154 -14.20 -15.07 -17.40
CA LEU A 154 -15.27 -14.27 -16.82
C LEU A 154 -14.83 -13.60 -15.51
N CYS A 155 -14.20 -14.35 -14.60
CA CYS A 155 -13.69 -13.82 -13.33
C CYS A 155 -12.70 -12.66 -13.54
N TYR A 156 -11.77 -12.79 -14.49
CA TYR A 156 -10.81 -11.73 -14.80
C TYR A 156 -11.40 -10.56 -15.57
N THR A 157 -12.41 -10.79 -16.40
CA THR A 157 -13.11 -9.72 -17.11
C THR A 157 -13.91 -8.86 -16.13
N LEU A 158 -14.61 -9.47 -15.18
CA LEU A 158 -15.39 -8.73 -14.17
C LEU A 158 -14.53 -8.06 -13.09
N ALA A 159 -13.24 -8.39 -13.00
CA ALA A 159 -12.29 -7.74 -12.09
C ALA A 159 -11.69 -6.43 -12.64
N ILE A 160 -11.96 -6.08 -13.90
CA ILE A 160 -11.39 -4.89 -14.55
C ILE A 160 -11.73 -3.59 -13.79
N PRO A 161 -13.00 -3.28 -13.45
CA PRO A 161 -13.34 -2.05 -12.74
C PRO A 161 -12.62 -1.93 -11.39
N PHE A 162 -12.54 -3.04 -10.65
CA PHE A 162 -11.84 -3.13 -9.37
C PHE A 162 -10.34 -2.81 -9.51
N THR A 163 -9.68 -3.41 -10.50
CA THR A 163 -8.26 -3.18 -10.79
C THR A 163 -8.00 -1.71 -11.17
N LEU A 164 -8.88 -1.11 -11.98
CA LEU A 164 -8.76 0.31 -12.37
C LEU A 164 -8.87 1.23 -11.15
N TRP A 165 -9.80 0.97 -10.25
CA TRP A 165 -9.94 1.73 -9.02
C TRP A 165 -8.71 1.59 -8.11
N HIS A 166 -8.20 0.38 -7.92
CA HIS A 166 -7.02 0.13 -7.11
C HIS A 166 -5.77 0.86 -7.62
N LEU A 167 -5.56 0.87 -8.94
CA LEU A 167 -4.47 1.60 -9.57
C LEU A 167 -4.60 3.10 -9.38
N LEU A 168 -5.80 3.65 -9.62
CA LEU A 168 -6.06 5.07 -9.46
C LEU A 168 -5.85 5.52 -8.01
N SER A 169 -6.52 4.87 -7.06
CA SER A 169 -6.47 5.19 -5.64
C SER A 169 -5.05 5.05 -5.09
N THR A 170 -4.31 4.00 -5.48
CA THR A 170 -2.92 3.82 -5.06
C THR A 170 -1.98 4.83 -5.72
N GLY A 171 -2.21 5.19 -6.99
CA GLY A 171 -1.41 6.20 -7.69
C GLY A 171 -1.52 7.58 -7.02
N LEU A 172 -2.74 7.95 -6.63
CA LEU A 172 -3.00 9.15 -5.84
C LEU A 172 -2.33 9.05 -4.47
N ALA A 173 -2.50 7.93 -3.77
CA ALA A 173 -1.88 7.71 -2.47
C ALA A 173 -0.34 7.73 -2.50
N ILE A 174 0.30 7.19 -3.54
CA ILE A 174 1.75 7.30 -3.70
C ILE A 174 2.14 8.77 -3.82
N THR A 175 1.41 9.52 -4.65
CA THR A 175 1.70 10.93 -4.96
C THR A 175 1.51 11.83 -3.74
N PHE A 176 0.40 11.66 -3.00
CA PHE A 176 0.02 12.56 -1.91
C PHE A 176 0.45 12.08 -0.52
N VAL A 177 0.81 10.81 -0.35
CA VAL A 177 1.21 10.26 0.96
C VAL A 177 2.64 9.76 0.93
N ILE A 178 2.97 8.81 0.04
CA ILE A 178 4.28 8.14 0.07
C ILE A 178 5.42 9.08 -0.32
N LEU A 179 5.28 9.85 -1.40
CA LEU A 179 6.32 10.78 -1.85
C LEU A 179 6.57 11.91 -0.84
N PRO A 180 5.54 12.57 -0.25
CA PRO A 180 5.76 13.54 0.82
C PRO A 180 6.43 12.94 2.06
N VAL A 181 5.99 11.76 2.52
CA VAL A 181 6.61 11.05 3.66
C VAL A 181 8.09 10.76 3.38
N LEU A 182 8.40 10.33 2.15
CA LEU A 182 9.77 10.08 1.71
C LEU A 182 10.61 11.36 1.67
N TYR A 183 10.05 12.43 1.10
CA TYR A 183 10.71 13.73 1.03
C TYR A 183 11.06 14.26 2.42
N ILE A 184 10.12 14.24 3.36
CA ILE A 184 10.31 14.67 4.75
C ILE A 184 11.37 13.82 5.44
N LYS A 185 11.39 12.50 5.22
CA LYS A 185 12.40 11.63 5.83
C LYS A 185 13.81 11.91 5.30
N GLU A 186 13.96 12.16 4.00
CA GLU A 186 15.27 12.45 3.39
C GLU A 186 15.78 13.85 3.72
N HIS A 187 14.92 14.88 3.69
CA HIS A 187 15.33 16.28 3.83
C HIS A 187 15.14 16.81 5.27
N GLY A 188 14.15 16.33 6.01
CA GLY A 188 13.90 16.71 7.40
C GLY A 188 14.93 16.18 8.40
N ILE A 189 15.74 15.18 8.00
CA ILE A 189 16.89 14.69 8.78
C ILE A 189 18.19 15.44 8.43
N SER A 190 18.21 16.22 7.33
CA SER A 190 19.38 16.99 6.86
C SER A 190 19.67 18.28 7.67
N SER A 191 18.82 18.65 8.64
CA SER A 191 19.11 19.77 9.55
C SER A 191 20.34 19.55 10.44
N LYS A 192 20.86 18.31 10.54
CA LYS A 192 22.13 18.02 11.21
C LYS A 192 23.37 18.31 10.36
N LEU A 193 23.28 18.33 9.02
CA LEU A 193 24.43 18.60 8.15
C LEU A 193 24.71 20.11 8.03
N VAL A 194 23.67 20.95 8.04
CA VAL A 194 23.82 22.42 8.09
C VAL A 194 24.46 22.87 9.41
N ARG A 195 24.22 22.12 10.51
CA ARG A 195 24.86 22.35 11.81
C ARG A 195 26.35 21.99 11.86
N SER A 196 26.85 21.18 10.92
CA SER A 196 28.29 20.89 10.79
C SER A 196 29.03 21.90 9.90
N LEU A 197 28.31 22.80 9.22
CA LEU A 197 28.89 23.91 8.45
C LEU A 197 28.95 25.22 9.25
N SER A 198 28.39 25.24 10.47
CA SER A 198 28.41 26.40 11.38
C SER A 198 29.42 26.22 12.52
N VAL A 199 30.72 26.25 12.23
CA VAL A 199 31.78 26.95 13.01
C VAL A 199 33.01 27.10 12.10
N PRO A 200 33.33 28.30 11.57
CA PRO A 200 34.69 28.61 11.16
C PRO A 200 35.53 28.75 12.44
N LYS A 201 36.54 27.88 12.63
CA LYS A 201 37.60 28.18 13.60
C LYS A 201 38.48 29.27 13.00
N GLU A 202 38.14 30.52 13.23
CA GLU A 202 39.10 31.61 13.14
C GLU A 202 39.60 32.00 14.54
N SER A 203 40.94 32.12 14.58
CA SER A 203 41.78 32.88 15.50
C SER A 203 41.66 32.64 17.00
N ILE A 204 42.63 31.92 17.56
CA ILE A 204 43.40 32.45 18.70
C ILE A 204 44.88 32.12 18.44
N ASN A 205 45.57 33.07 17.81
CA ASN A 205 46.98 33.33 18.09
C ASN A 205 47.01 34.17 19.37
N LEU A 206 47.69 33.67 20.40
CA LEU A 206 48.53 34.37 21.38
C LEU A 206 48.93 33.39 22.50
#